data_AF-A0A645GGD7-F1
#
_entry.id   AF-A0A645GGD7-F1
#
_cell.length_a   1.000
_cell.length_b   1.000
_cell.length_c   1.000
_cell.angle_alpha   90.00
_cell.angle_beta   90.00
_cell.angle_gamma   90.00
#
_symmetry.space_group_name_H-M   'P 1'
#
loop_
_entity.id
_entity.type
_entity.pdbx_description
1 polymer ?
#
loop_
_entity_poly.entity_id
_entity_poly.type
_entity_poly.pdbx_seq_one_letter_code
_entity_poly.pdbx_strand_id
1 'polypeptide(L)' 'MVNKLSDNAKVQPFVSTANNATSWYLASNTGDDGLNTDMQKYFKDTINMIVTNTKTDEMMETLKNGVIQTQNKYKLKR' A
#
# COMPACT_ATOMS: atom_id res chain seq x y z
N MET A 1 -5.25 1.38 -27.78
CA MET A 1 -4.76 2.30 -26.74
C MET A 1 -3.44 1.82 -26.11
N VAL A 2 -3.34 0.54 -25.70
CA VAL A 2 -2.09 -0.07 -25.20
C VAL A 2 -0.90 0.13 -26.16
N ASN A 3 -1.11 -0.11 -27.46
CA ASN A 3 -0.05 0.04 -28.48
C ASN A 3 0.55 1.47 -28.56
N LYS A 4 -0.19 2.53 -28.21
CA LYS A 4 0.36 3.91 -28.20
C LYS A 4 1.15 4.23 -26.92
N LEU A 5 0.89 3.50 -25.84
CA LEU A 5 1.56 3.67 -24.55
C LEU A 5 2.89 2.89 -24.52
N SER A 6 2.96 1.78 -25.26
CA SER A 6 4.14 0.94 -25.41
C SER A 6 5.28 1.58 -26.19
N ASP A 7 5.02 2.62 -26.99
CA ASP A 7 6.06 3.33 -27.75
C ASP A 7 6.75 4.43 -26.93
N ASN A 8 6.19 4.78 -25.75
CA ASN A 8 6.79 5.75 -24.85
C ASN A 8 7.73 5.05 -23.87
N ALA A 9 9.03 5.28 -24.01
CA ALA A 9 10.06 4.67 -23.16
C ALA A 9 9.86 4.92 -21.64
N LYS A 10 9.21 6.02 -21.24
CA LYS A 10 8.93 6.30 -19.82
C LYS A 10 7.74 5.49 -19.28
N VAL A 11 6.84 5.06 -20.16
CA VAL A 11 5.58 4.37 -19.80
C VAL A 11 5.72 2.85 -19.98
N GLN A 12 6.60 2.42 -20.89
CA GLN A 12 6.86 1.01 -21.22
C GLN A 12 7.05 0.09 -20.02
N PRO A 13 7.89 0.44 -19.01
CA PRO A 13 8.12 -0.43 -17.86
C PRO A 13 6.85 -0.75 -17.05
N PHE A 14 5.88 0.17 -17.03
CA PHE A 14 4.61 -0.02 -16.34
C PHE A 14 3.65 -0.90 -17.16
N VAL A 15 3.63 -0.72 -18.48
CA VAL A 15 2.77 -1.51 -19.38
C VAL A 15 3.26 -2.96 -19.50
N SER A 16 4.57 -3.18 -19.54
CA SER A 16 5.16 -4.52 -19.67
C SER A 16 4.94 -5.40 -18.44
N THR A 17 4.78 -4.79 -17.26
CA THR A 17 4.56 -5.49 -15.99
C THR A 17 3.07 -5.59 -15.62
N ALA A 18 2.19 -4.87 -16.31
CA ALA A 18 0.78 -4.76 -15.98
C ALA A 18 0.05 -6.11 -15.90
N ASN A 19 0.34 -7.05 -16.81
CA ASN A 19 -0.30 -8.37 -16.84
C ASN A 19 0.07 -9.26 -15.64
N ASN A 20 1.17 -8.95 -14.95
CA ASN A 20 1.64 -9.67 -13.77
C ASN A 20 1.45 -8.84 -12.48
N ALA A 21 0.83 -7.67 -12.57
CA ALA A 21 0.62 -6.81 -11.41
C ALA A 21 -0.43 -7.43 -10.50
N THR A 22 -0.08 -7.61 -9.23
CA THR A 22 -1.00 -8.05 -8.19
C THR A 22 -1.52 -6.87 -7.40
N SER A 23 -2.80 -6.91 -7.00
CA SER A 23 -3.29 -5.98 -5.99
C SER A 23 -2.54 -6.21 -4.69
N TRP A 24 -2.16 -5.12 -4.03
CA TRP A 24 -1.47 -5.15 -2.75
C TRP A 24 -2.17 -4.16 -1.83
N TYR A 25 -2.21 -4.45 -0.53
CA TYR A 25 -2.89 -3.62 0.47
C TYR A 25 -2.35 -2.18 0.58
N LEU A 26 -1.20 -1.91 -0.05
CA LEU A 26 -0.55 -0.59 -0.14
C LEU A 26 -0.65 0.08 -1.51
N ALA A 27 -1.40 -0.49 -2.45
CA ALA A 27 -1.58 0.12 -3.75
C ALA A 27 -2.26 1.49 -3.59
N SER A 28 -1.61 2.58 -3.99
CA SER A 28 -2.00 3.96 -3.65
C SER A 28 -3.37 4.42 -4.16
N ASN A 29 -4.02 3.67 -5.05
CA ASN A 29 -5.31 4.04 -5.64
C ASN A 29 -6.18 2.80 -5.82
N THR A 30 -6.73 2.32 -4.71
CA THR A 30 -7.70 1.22 -4.68
C THR A 30 -9.13 1.68 -4.92
N GLY A 31 -9.37 2.99 -5.01
CA GLY A 31 -10.69 3.56 -5.28
C GLY A 31 -11.68 3.45 -4.12
N ASP A 32 -11.21 3.18 -2.90
CA ASP A 32 -12.02 3.13 -1.69
C ASP A 32 -11.51 4.10 -0.62
N ASP A 33 -12.43 4.85 -0.01
CA ASP A 33 -12.17 5.60 1.23
C ASP A 33 -12.31 4.70 2.47
N GLY A 34 -11.92 3.43 2.34
CA GLY A 34 -12.26 2.37 3.27
C GLY A 34 -11.04 1.57 3.74
N LEU A 35 -11.18 0.24 3.67
CA LEU A 35 -10.22 -0.72 4.22
C LEU A 35 -8.79 -0.45 3.76
N ASN A 36 -8.59 -0.16 2.47
CA ASN A 36 -7.24 0.02 1.93
C ASN A 36 -6.68 1.39 2.29
N THR A 37 -7.51 2.43 2.31
CA THR A 37 -7.09 3.77 2.74
C THR A 37 -6.65 3.78 4.20
N ASP A 38 -7.39 3.11 5.09
CA ASP A 38 -7.01 2.98 6.50
C ASP A 38 -5.71 2.19 6.66
N MET A 39 -5.53 1.11 5.91
CA MET A 39 -4.33 0.28 5.96
C MET A 39 -3.10 1.04 5.46
N GLN A 40 -3.22 1.72 4.32
CA GLN A 40 -2.15 2.51 3.71
C GLN A 40 -1.58 3.57 4.66
N LYS A 41 -2.44 4.18 5.48
CA LYS A 41 -2.01 5.19 6.46
C LYS A 41 -0.98 4.61 7.45
N TYR A 42 -1.29 3.49 8.10
CA TYR A 42 -0.38 2.89 9.09
C TYR A 42 0.96 2.46 8.47
N PHE A 43 0.94 1.91 7.26
CA PHE A 43 2.16 1.55 6.54
C PHE A 43 2.96 2.76 6.07
N LYS A 44 2.30 3.82 5.57
CA LYS A 44 2.95 5.07 5.20
C LYS A 44 3.65 5.70 6.40
N ASP A 45 2.96 5.78 7.53
CA ASP A 45 3.50 6.38 8.75
C ASP A 45 4.72 5.59 9.25
N THR A 46 4.62 4.25 9.25
CA THR A 46 5.73 3.35 9.57
C THR A 46 6.94 3.59 8.66
N ILE A 47 6.78 3.59 7.34
CA ILE A 47 7.88 3.80 6.39
C ILE A 47 8.54 5.18 6.60
N ASN A 48 7.72 6.23 6.80
CA ASN A 48 8.25 7.56 7.05
C ASN A 48 9.06 7.61 8.35
N MET A 49 8.63 6.91 9.41
CA MET A 49 9.35 6.81 10.67
C MET A 49 10.70 6.07 10.54
N ILE A 50 10.81 5.07 9.66
CA ILE A 50 12.08 4.39 9.34
C ILE A 50 13.07 5.40 8.76
N VAL A 51 12.62 6.21 7.80
CA VAL A 51 13.47 7.22 7.15
C VAL A 51 13.93 8.29 8.15
N THR A 52 13.13 8.58 9.19
CA THR A 52 13.48 9.53 10.25
C THR A 52 14.22 8.91 11.45
N ASN A 53 14.76 7.69 11.32
CA ASN A 53 15.65 7.04 12.29
C ASN A 53 15.06 6.84 13.70
N THR A 54 13.75 6.59 13.77
CA THR A 54 13.03 6.33 15.04
C THR A 54 13.08 4.83 15.38
N LYS A 55 13.16 4.50 16.68
CA LYS A 55 13.30 3.12 17.20
C LYS A 55 12.35 2.14 16.50
N THR A 56 12.92 1.07 15.95
CA THR A 56 12.23 0.13 15.07
C THR A 56 11.10 -0.65 15.77
N ASP A 57 11.23 -0.94 17.05
CA ASP A 57 10.28 -1.81 17.77
C ASP A 57 8.93 -1.16 18.06
N GLU A 58 8.92 0.07 18.56
CA GLU A 58 7.70 0.85 18.88
C GLU A 58 6.88 1.15 17.61
N MET A 59 7.58 1.39 16.52
CA MET A 59 6.99 1.60 15.20
C MET A 59 6.31 0.32 14.70
N MET A 60 6.97 -0.83 14.82
CA MET A 60 6.38 -2.12 14.44
C MET A 60 5.19 -2.50 15.32
N GLU A 61 5.20 -2.13 16.60
CA GLU A 61 4.06 -2.26 17.49
C GLU A 61 2.89 -1.38 17.04
N THR A 62 3.15 -0.12 16.70
CA THR A 62 2.15 0.81 16.16
C THR A 62 1.51 0.27 14.88
N LEU A 63 2.31 -0.27 13.96
CA LEU A 63 1.81 -0.89 12.73
C LEU A 63 0.89 -2.09 13.04
N LYS A 64 1.33 -3.01 13.91
CA LYS A 64 0.54 -4.19 14.32
C LYS A 64 -0.80 -3.76 14.92
N ASN A 65 -0.79 -2.77 15.80
CA ASN A 65 -2.00 -2.25 16.44
C ASN A 65 -2.94 -1.61 15.42
N GLY A 66 -2.42 -0.85 14.45
CA GLY A 66 -3.19 -0.30 13.35
C GLY A 66 -3.86 -1.38 12.50
N VAL A 67 -3.12 -2.43 12.13
CA VAL A 67 -3.66 -3.58 11.39
C VAL A 67 -4.80 -4.25 12.16
N ILE A 68 -4.62 -4.49 13.47
CA ILE A 68 -5.65 -5.08 14.32
C ILE A 68 -6.89 -4.18 14.40
N GLN A 69 -6.71 -2.87 14.54
CA GLN A 69 -7.83 -1.91 14.57
C GLN A 69 -8.64 -1.96 13.27
N THR A 70 -7.96 -1.96 12.12
CA THR A 70 -8.64 -2.08 10.82
C THR A 70 -9.34 -3.43 10.68
N GLN A 71 -8.70 -4.54 11.08
CA GLN A 71 -9.34 -5.86 11.07
C GLN A 71 -10.62 -5.89 11.92
N ASN A 72 -10.59 -5.26 13.10
CA ASN A 72 -11.76 -5.17 13.97
C ASN A 72 -12.86 -4.29 13.37
N LYS A 73 -12.51 -3.11 12.83
CA LYS A 73 -13.45 -2.18 12.18
C LYS A 73 -14.23 -2.84 11.04
N TYR A 74 -13.55 -3.62 10.21
CA TYR A 74 -14.13 -4.30 9.05
C TYR A 74 -14.55 -5.75 9.31
N LYS A 75 -14.48 -6.23 10.57
CA LYS A 75 -14.85 -7.60 10.98
C LYS A 75 -14.16 -8.69 10.15
N LEU A 76 -12.86 -8.50 9.90
CA LEU A 76 -12.04 -9.41 9.09
C LEU A 76 -11.49 -10.60 9.89
N LYS A 77 -11.57 -10.55 11.23
CA LYS A 77 -11.28 -11.70 12.09
C LYS A 77 -12.49 -12.65 12.05
N ARG A 78 -12.26 -13.89 11.62
CA ARG A 78 -13.18 -15.01 11.79
C ARG A 78 -13.14 -15.53 13.22
#